data_AF-A0A1V6AHP5-F1
#
_entry.id   AF-A0A1V6AHP5-F1
#
_cell.length_a   1.000
_cell.length_b   1.000
_cell.length_c   1.000
_cell.angle_alpha   90.00
_cell.angle_beta   90.00
_cell.angle_gamma   90.00
#
_symmetry.space_group_name_H-M   'P 1'
#
loop_
_entity.id
_entity.type
_entity.pdbx_description
1 polymer ?
#
loop_
_entity_poly.entity_id
_entity_poly.type
_entity_poly.pdbx_seq_one_letter_code
_entity_poly.pdbx_strand_id
1 'polypeptide(L)'
;MNLKTVHKVPYEFSYVFEDNSGHKSTLMVEDWELGMLYFNCLKDANEDESMAISKVKDKFLTYFNTRDLYFFLGTTKQYHNVAPNPFIIIGVFYPPIPQHGGQISFFGKNEISYI
;
A
#
# COMPACT_ATOMS: atom_id res chain seq x y z
N MET A 1 -8.73 -2.32 32.94
CA MET A 1 -8.32 -1.91 31.58
C MET A 1 -8.64 -3.08 30.66
N ASN A 2 -9.54 -2.91 29.69
CA ASN A 2 -10.00 -3.99 28.81
C ASN A 2 -9.33 -3.79 27.44
N LEU A 3 -8.35 -4.63 27.10
CA LEU A 3 -7.64 -4.58 25.82
C LEU A 3 -8.53 -5.23 24.76
N LYS A 4 -9.03 -4.44 23.80
CA LYS A 4 -9.71 -4.99 22.62
C LYS A 4 -8.66 -5.52 21.65
N THR A 5 -8.77 -6.80 21.29
CA THR A 5 -7.95 -7.43 20.26
C THR A 5 -8.20 -6.76 18.91
N VAL A 6 -7.15 -6.31 18.24
CA VAL A 6 -7.24 -5.81 16.86
C VAL A 6 -7.37 -7.02 15.94
N HIS A 7 -8.38 -7.01 15.08
CA HIS A 7 -8.53 -8.07 14.08
C HIS A 7 -7.42 -7.94 13.03
N LYS A 8 -6.67 -9.04 12.83
CA LYS A 8 -5.69 -9.13 11.74
C LYS A 8 -6.44 -9.51 10.46
N VAL A 9 -6.00 -8.96 9.33
CA VAL A 9 -6.42 -9.43 8.01
C VAL A 9 -6.00 -10.90 7.85
N PRO A 10 -6.91 -11.83 7.50
CA PRO A 10 -6.58 -13.25 7.41
C PRO A 10 -5.92 -13.63 6.08
N TYR A 11 -5.40 -12.66 5.33
CA TYR A 11 -4.83 -12.79 4.00
C TYR A 11 -3.50 -12.06 3.89
N GLU A 12 -2.59 -12.63 3.12
CA GLU A 12 -1.35 -11.98 2.70
C GLU A 12 -1.52 -11.46 1.27
N PHE A 13 -1.22 -10.19 1.08
CA PHE A 13 -1.22 -9.55 -0.24
C PHE A 13 0.22 -9.39 -0.72
N SER A 14 0.46 -9.63 -1.99
CA SER A 14 1.79 -9.56 -2.59
C SER A 14 1.76 -9.06 -4.02
N TYR A 15 2.82 -8.40 -4.43
CA TYR A 15 3.12 -8.10 -5.83
C TYR A 15 4.14 -9.09 -6.39
N VAL A 16 3.97 -9.46 -7.66
CA VAL A 16 5.01 -10.16 -8.43
C VAL A 16 5.59 -9.16 -9.41
N PHE A 17 6.85 -8.80 -9.21
CA PHE A 17 7.61 -7.94 -10.12
C PHE A 17 8.47 -8.81 -11.04
N GLU A 18 8.54 -8.41 -12.30
CA GLU A 18 9.47 -8.98 -13.28
C GLU A 18 10.47 -7.89 -13.67
N ASP A 19 11.76 -8.19 -13.56
CA ASP A 19 12.81 -7.26 -13.96
C ASP A 19 13.13 -7.36 -15.47
N ASN A 20 14.02 -6.50 -15.94
CA ASN A 20 14.43 -6.46 -17.35
C ASN A 20 15.19 -7.70 -17.82
N SER A 21 15.59 -8.60 -16.91
CA SER A 21 16.25 -9.87 -17.18
C SER A 21 15.29 -11.06 -17.09
N GLY A 22 14.00 -10.80 -16.83
CA GLY A 22 12.95 -11.81 -16.67
C GLY A 22 12.92 -12.47 -15.28
N HIS A 23 13.69 -11.97 -14.32
CA HIS A 23 13.66 -12.49 -12.95
C HIS A 23 12.41 -12.02 -12.23
N LYS A 24 11.71 -12.97 -11.59
CA LYS A 24 10.49 -12.71 -10.84
C LYS A 24 10.76 -12.63 -9.35
N SER A 25 10.32 -11.55 -8.73
CA SER A 25 10.38 -11.34 -7.29
C SER A 25 8.99 -11.09 -6.72
N THR A 26 8.61 -11.91 -5.73
CA THR A 26 7.36 -11.74 -4.99
C THR A 26 7.63 -10.94 -3.72
N LEU A 27 7.00 -9.76 -3.59
CA LEU A 27 7.13 -8.90 -2.42
C LEU A 27 5.78 -8.85 -1.70
N MET A 28 5.79 -9.21 -0.42
CA MET A 28 4.64 -9.10 0.47
C MET A 28 4.37 -7.62 0.81
N VAL A 29 3.09 -7.27 0.95
CA VAL A 29 2.63 -5.95 1.36
C VAL A 29 2.27 -5.96 2.84
N GLU A 30 3.09 -5.29 3.65
CA GLU A 30 2.92 -5.07 5.09
C GLU A 30 2.59 -3.58 5.34
N ASP A 31 1.52 -3.13 4.69
CA ASP A 31 1.00 -1.78 4.81
C ASP A 31 -0.32 -1.82 5.60
N TRP A 32 -0.38 -1.05 6.68
CA TRP A 32 -1.59 -0.95 7.50
C TRP A 32 -2.76 -0.34 6.71
N GLU A 33 -2.51 0.57 5.78
CA GLU A 33 -3.55 1.16 4.94
C GLU A 33 -4.22 0.12 4.03
N LEU A 34 -3.46 -0.86 3.54
CA LEU A 34 -4.01 -1.98 2.79
C LEU A 34 -4.95 -2.81 3.66
N GLY A 35 -4.56 -3.06 4.92
CA GLY A 35 -5.41 -3.81 5.84
C GLY A 35 -6.72 -3.09 6.16
N MET A 36 -6.66 -1.78 6.36
CA MET A 36 -7.87 -0.95 6.52
C MET A 36 -8.73 -0.92 5.26
N LEU A 37 -8.12 -0.87 4.07
CA LEU A 37 -8.84 -0.98 2.79
C LEU A 37 -9.60 -2.31 2.72
N TYR A 38 -8.96 -3.43 3.08
CA TYR A 38 -9.61 -4.73 3.11
C TYR A 38 -10.86 -4.73 4.01
N PHE A 39 -10.76 -4.24 5.26
CA PHE A 39 -11.90 -4.20 6.16
C PHE A 39 -13.03 -3.29 5.66
N ASN A 40 -12.70 -2.18 5.01
CA ASN A 40 -13.70 -1.33 4.36
C ASN A 40 -14.39 -2.07 3.20
N CYS A 41 -13.62 -2.74 2.35
CA CYS A 41 -14.16 -3.54 1.25
C CYS A 41 -15.03 -4.71 1.75
N LEU A 42 -14.66 -5.35 2.87
CA LEU A 42 -15.41 -6.44 3.49
C LEU A 42 -16.76 -5.95 4.01
N LYS A 43 -16.78 -4.81 4.71
CA LYS A 43 -18.01 -4.16 5.14
C LYS A 43 -18.91 -3.80 3.94
N ASP A 44 -18.33 -3.21 2.89
CA ASP A 44 -19.05 -2.84 1.66
C ASP A 44 -19.51 -4.05 0.83
N ALA A 45 -18.99 -5.24 1.14
CA ALA A 45 -19.33 -6.50 0.47
C ALA A 45 -20.28 -7.36 1.32
N ASN A 46 -20.85 -6.84 2.41
CA ASN A 46 -21.68 -7.60 3.36
C ASN A 46 -20.97 -8.87 3.87
N GLU A 47 -19.71 -8.74 4.32
CA GLU A 47 -18.89 -9.84 4.84
C GLU A 47 -18.52 -10.92 3.80
N ASP A 48 -18.74 -10.68 2.50
CA ASP A 48 -18.21 -11.54 1.44
C ASP A 48 -16.71 -11.26 1.23
N GLU A 49 -15.88 -12.15 1.75
CA GLU A 49 -14.42 -12.05 1.67
C GLU A 49 -13.89 -12.10 0.24
N SER A 50 -14.52 -12.88 -0.65
CA SER A 50 -14.10 -13.00 -2.05
C SER A 50 -14.29 -11.68 -2.79
N MET A 51 -15.46 -11.05 -2.61
CA MET A 51 -15.72 -9.71 -3.13
C MET A 51 -14.79 -8.67 -2.51
N ALA A 52 -14.50 -8.75 -1.22
CA ALA A 52 -13.58 -7.82 -0.55
C ALA A 52 -12.17 -7.89 -1.15
N ILE A 53 -11.62 -9.10 -1.31
CA ILE A 53 -10.31 -9.35 -1.92
C ILE A 53 -10.30 -8.84 -3.37
N SER A 54 -11.38 -9.07 -4.13
CA SER A 54 -11.51 -8.59 -5.49
C SER A 54 -11.44 -7.06 -5.56
N LYS A 55 -12.16 -6.35 -4.68
CA LYS A 55 -12.11 -4.87 -4.59
C LYS A 55 -10.72 -4.34 -4.21
N VAL A 56 -10.03 -4.99 -3.27
CA VAL A 56 -8.65 -4.64 -2.91
C VAL A 56 -7.74 -4.80 -4.13
N LYS A 57 -7.83 -5.94 -4.83
CA LYS A 57 -7.04 -6.19 -6.05
C LYS A 57 -7.35 -5.17 -7.14
N ASP A 58 -8.61 -4.82 -7.37
CA ASP A 58 -9.01 -3.81 -8.36
C ASP A 58 -8.44 -2.43 -8.03
N LYS A 59 -8.43 -2.02 -6.76
CA LYS A 59 -7.77 -0.78 -6.34
C LYS A 59 -6.28 -0.75 -6.73
N PHE A 60 -5.58 -1.86 -6.48
CA PHE A 60 -4.14 -1.97 -6.70
C PHE A 60 -3.75 -2.23 -8.17
N LEU A 61 -4.59 -2.93 -8.94
CA LEU A 61 -4.33 -3.31 -10.34
C LEU A 61 -4.99 -2.38 -11.37
N THR A 62 -6.06 -1.69 -11.01
CA THR A 62 -6.77 -0.81 -11.94
C THR A 62 -6.50 0.63 -11.55
N TYR A 63 -6.92 1.05 -10.36
CA TYR A 63 -6.84 2.45 -9.96
C TYR A 63 -5.39 2.94 -9.84
N PHE A 64 -4.53 2.24 -9.11
CA PHE A 64 -3.13 2.68 -8.94
C PHE A 64 -2.31 2.60 -10.23
N ASN A 65 -2.65 1.70 -11.16
CA ASN A 65 -2.00 1.66 -12.47
C ASN A 65 -2.29 2.89 -13.35
N THR A 66 -3.29 3.71 -13.01
CA THR A 66 -3.54 5.00 -13.66
C THR A 66 -2.75 6.16 -13.05
N ARG A 67 -1.90 5.90 -12.05
CA ARG A 67 -1.17 6.90 -11.26
C ARG A 67 0.32 6.66 -11.31
N ASP A 68 1.08 7.69 -10.96
CA ASP A 68 2.52 7.59 -10.74
C ASP A 68 2.79 6.92 -9.38
N LEU A 69 2.67 5.59 -9.33
CA LEU A 69 2.74 4.81 -8.10
C LEU A 69 4.19 4.51 -7.69
N TYR A 70 4.53 4.89 -6.47
CA TYR A 70 5.79 4.57 -5.79
C TYR A 70 5.53 3.59 -4.64
N PHE A 71 6.36 2.55 -4.56
CA PHE A 71 6.37 1.63 -3.42
C PHE A 71 7.49 2.03 -2.45
N PHE A 72 7.17 2.12 -1.16
CA PHE A 72 8.18 2.16 -0.12
C PHE A 72 8.56 0.74 0.26
N LEU A 73 9.84 0.43 0.15
CA LEU A 73 10.36 -0.88 0.50
C LEU A 73 11.06 -0.84 1.85
N GLY A 74 10.78 -1.85 2.66
CA GLY A 74 11.41 -2.09 3.95
C GLY A 74 11.94 -3.51 4.03
N THR A 75 12.59 -3.81 5.15
CA THR A 75 12.98 -5.18 5.50
C THR A 75 12.63 -5.40 6.97
N THR A 76 12.46 -6.65 7.38
CA THR A 76 12.34 -6.97 8.80
C THR A 76 13.70 -7.39 9.36
N LYS A 77 13.93 -7.11 10.65
CA LYS A 77 15.18 -7.48 11.35
C LYS A 77 15.55 -8.96 11.18
N GLN A 78 14.54 -9.83 11.16
CA GLN A 78 14.71 -11.27 11.04
C GLN A 78 15.29 -11.69 9.69
N TYR A 79 14.93 -11.01 8.60
CA TYR A 79 15.22 -11.45 7.23
C TYR A 79 16.26 -10.59 6.50
N HIS A 80 16.59 -9.39 7.02
CA HIS A 80 17.46 -8.40 6.38
C HIS A 80 18.77 -8.96 5.80
N ASN A 81 19.48 -9.83 6.53
CA ASN A 81 20.80 -10.34 6.13
C ASN A 81 20.80 -11.81 5.69
N VAL A 82 19.64 -12.46 5.64
CA VAL A 82 19.56 -13.92 5.42
C VAL A 82 18.62 -14.32 4.29
N ALA A 83 17.63 -13.48 3.95
CA ALA A 83 16.70 -13.80 2.88
C ALA A 83 17.33 -13.49 1.50
N PRO A 84 17.12 -14.36 0.50
CA PRO A 84 17.52 -14.08 -0.88
C PRO A 84 16.90 -12.79 -1.43
N ASN A 85 15.68 -12.46 -0.99
CA ASN A 85 15.02 -11.18 -1.21
C ASN A 85 14.40 -10.73 0.13
N PRO A 86 15.02 -9.77 0.86
CA PRO A 86 14.54 -9.34 2.17
C PRO A 86 13.47 -8.25 2.11
N PHE A 87 13.11 -7.77 0.90
CA PHE A 87 12.27 -6.60 0.73
C PHE A 87 10.79 -6.94 0.86
N ILE A 88 10.07 -6.06 1.56
CA ILE A 88 8.61 -6.02 1.67
C ILE A 88 8.13 -4.62 1.32
N ILE A 89 6.92 -4.52 0.79
CA ILE A 89 6.26 -3.22 0.57
C ILE A 89 5.68 -2.79 1.92
N ILE A 90 6.12 -1.65 2.44
CA ILE A 90 5.66 -1.09 3.73
C ILE A 90 4.75 0.13 3.57
N GLY A 91 4.48 0.51 2.32
CA GLY A 91 3.62 1.63 2.00
C GLY A 91 3.59 1.93 0.51
N VAL A 92 2.56 2.66 0.10
CA VAL A 92 2.43 3.19 -1.26
C VAL A 92 2.31 4.71 -1.24
N PHE A 93 2.87 5.36 -2.25
CA PHE A 93 2.70 6.79 -2.48
C PHE A 93 2.36 7.02 -3.94
N TYR A 94 1.33 7.82 -4.20
CA TYR A 94 0.94 8.20 -5.54
C TYR A 94 0.59 9.70 -5.51
N PRO A 95 1.45 10.58 -6.05
CA PRO A 95 1.21 12.01 -5.97
C PRO A 95 -0.10 12.38 -6.68
N PRO A 96 -0.77 13.44 -6.23
CA PRO A 96 -1.97 13.93 -6.90
C PRO A 96 -1.63 14.31 -8.34
N ILE A 97 -2.54 14.02 -9.27
CA ILE A 97 -2.39 14.44 -10.66
C ILE A 97 -2.32 15.98 -10.67
N PRO A 98 -1.23 16.58 -11.19
CA PRO A 98 -1.09 18.03 -11.17
C PRO A 98 -2.22 18.65 -11.98
N GLN A 99 -3.01 19.50 -11.33
CA GLN A 99 -3.89 20.43 -12.05
C GLN A 99 -2.96 21.44 -12.74
N HIS A 100 -3.13 21.65 -14.04
CA HIS A 100 -2.24 22.49 -14.88
C HIS A 100 -1.79 23.76 -14.12
N GLY A 101 -0.48 23.86 -13.84
CA GLY A 101 0.15 25.05 -13.23
C GLY A 101 0.33 25.06 -11.70
N GLY A 102 -0.09 24.03 -10.97
CA GLY A 102 0.06 24.00 -9.50
C GLY A 102 1.34 23.33 -9.01
N GLN A 103 2.25 24.09 -8.37
CA GLN A 103 3.35 23.51 -7.58
C GLN A 103 2.78 22.71 -6.39
N ILE A 104 3.15 21.43 -6.31
CA ILE A 104 2.81 20.55 -5.19
C ILE A 104 3.84 20.81 -4.08
N SER A 105 3.41 21.44 -2.98
CA SER A 105 4.26 21.57 -1.79
C SER A 105 4.05 20.35 -0.88
N PHE A 106 5.15 19.76 -0.39
CA PHE A 106 5.12 18.61 0.52
C PHE A 106 4.50 18.95 1.88
N PHE A 107 4.66 20.20 2.32
CA PHE A 107 3.94 20.79 3.44
C PHE A 107 2.80 21.62 2.89
N GLY A 108 1.58 21.46 3.43
CA GLY A 108 0.40 22.17 2.95
C GLY A 108 0.65 23.67 2.80
N LYS A 109 0.16 24.26 1.70
CA LYS A 109 0.11 25.72 1.55
C LYS A 109 -0.78 26.27 2.67
N ASN A 110 -0.17 26.72 3.77
CA ASN A 110 -0.56 27.83 4.63
C ASN A 110 0.12 27.67 5.99
N GLU A 111 1.23 28.39 6.17
CA GLU A 111 1.62 29.05 7.43
C GLU A 111 2.98 29.73 7.22
N ILE A 112 2.96 30.82 6.45
CA ILE A 112 3.96 31.88 6.61
C ILE A 112 3.17 33.17 6.73
N SER A 113 2.73 33.46 7.95
CA SER A 113 2.36 34.81 8.35
C SER A 113 3.61 35.47 8.89
N TYR A 114 4.16 36.44 8.15
CA TYR A 114 5.15 37.37 8.70
C TYR A 114 4.43 38.27 9.72
N ILE A 115 4.70 38.03 11.00
CA ILE A 115 4.95 39.06 12.03
C ILE A 115 5.92 38.50 13.06
#